data_AF-A0A7W0VYW8-F1
#
_entry.id   AF-A0A7W0VYW8-F1
#
_cell.length_a   1.000
_cell.length_b   1.000
_cell.length_c   1.000
_cell.angle_alpha   90.00
_cell.angle_beta   90.00
_cell.angle_gamma   90.00
#
_symmetry.space_group_name_H-M   'P 1'
#
loop_
_entity.id
_entity.type
_entity.pdbx_description
1 polymer ?
#
loop_
_entity_poly.entity_id
_entity_poly.type
_entity_poly.pdbx_seq_one_letter_code
_entity_poly.pdbx_strand_id
1 'polypeptide(L)'
;MEFTMDRDRDRIGRDSMDEATEEEVYSTALRLADRESFLVVKIREAIARIEKGEIDECEECAEPIGFKRLLARPVTTLCFECKSAREQVEADERPE
;
A
#
# COMPACT_ATOMS: atom_id res chain seq x y z
N MET A 1 4.02 -15.34 -11.62
CA MET A 1 3.56 -15.68 -10.25
C MET A 1 2.29 -16.48 -10.44
N GLU A 2 2.40 -17.79 -10.30
CA GLU A 2 1.38 -18.76 -10.69
C GLU A 2 0.41 -18.94 -9.53
N PHE A 3 -0.51 -17.99 -9.37
CA PHE A 3 -1.67 -18.13 -8.48
C PHE A 3 -2.80 -18.87 -9.22
N THR A 4 -2.48 -19.96 -9.90
CA THR A 4 -3.50 -20.81 -10.49
C THR A 4 -4.17 -21.55 -9.34
N MET A 5 -5.39 -21.14 -9.02
CA MET A 5 -6.34 -21.98 -8.32
C MET A 5 -6.49 -23.29 -9.11
N ASP A 6 -5.77 -24.33 -8.70
CA ASP A 6 -6.11 -25.70 -9.05
C ASP A 6 -7.43 -26.05 -8.34
N ARG A 7 -8.55 -25.56 -8.89
CA ARG A 7 -9.91 -25.94 -8.48
C ARG A 7 -10.21 -27.42 -8.75
N ASP A 8 -9.34 -28.08 -9.52
CA ASP A 8 -9.48 -29.46 -9.98
C ASP A 8 -8.35 -30.36 -9.44
N ARG A 9 -8.15 -30.39 -8.12
CA ARG A 9 -7.37 -31.47 -7.47
C ARG A 9 -8.27 -32.21 -6.49
N ASP A 10 -8.83 -33.31 -7.01
CA ASP A 10 -9.60 -34.38 -6.35
C ASP A 10 -10.33 -33.99 -5.05
N ARG A 11 -11.67 -33.86 -5.15
CA ARG A 11 -12.63 -33.59 -4.06
C ARG A 11 -12.68 -34.64 -2.93
N ILE A 12 -11.71 -35.56 -2.85
CA ILE A 12 -11.68 -36.61 -1.84
C ILE A 12 -10.68 -36.19 -0.76
N GLY A 13 -11.17 -35.49 0.27
CA GLY A 13 -10.40 -35.24 1.49
C GLY A 13 -10.40 -33.81 2.03
N ARG A 14 -11.01 -32.84 1.35
CA ARG A 14 -11.19 -31.48 1.90
C ARG A 14 -12.42 -31.46 2.81
N ASP A 15 -12.22 -31.15 4.08
CA ASP A 15 -13.32 -30.90 5.00
C ASP A 15 -13.68 -29.41 5.04
N SER A 16 -14.79 -29.08 5.71
CA SER A 16 -15.27 -27.69 5.80
C SER A 16 -14.30 -26.77 6.54
N MET A 17 -13.39 -27.31 7.35
CA MET A 17 -12.37 -26.52 8.04
C MET A 17 -11.22 -26.18 7.08
N ASP A 18 -10.76 -27.15 6.31
CA ASP A 18 -9.75 -26.94 5.27
C ASP A 18 -10.21 -25.89 4.25
N GLU A 19 -11.46 -26.00 3.77
CA GLU A 19 -12.05 -25.02 2.84
C GLU A 19 -12.10 -23.60 3.43
N ALA A 20 -12.55 -23.46 4.68
CA ALA A 20 -12.61 -22.16 5.34
C ALA A 20 -11.22 -21.52 5.49
N THR A 21 -10.18 -22.32 5.81
CA THR A 21 -8.81 -21.80 5.91
C THR A 21 -8.22 -21.39 4.57
N GLU A 22 -8.46 -22.16 3.51
CA GLU A 22 -8.01 -21.83 2.15
C GLU A 22 -8.66 -20.52 1.66
N GLU A 23 -9.95 -20.34 1.91
CA GLU A 23 -10.66 -19.10 1.55
C GLU A 23 -10.13 -17.87 2.30
N GLU A 24 -9.83 -17.99 3.59
CA GLU A 24 -9.24 -16.90 4.37
C GLU A 24 -7.85 -16.49 3.84
N VAL A 25 -7.00 -17.48 3.56
CA VAL A 25 -5.67 -17.26 2.96
C VAL A 25 -5.81 -16.58 1.61
N TYR A 26 -6.73 -17.04 0.77
CA TYR A 26 -6.98 -16.46 -0.54
C TYR A 26 -7.49 -15.01 -0.44
N SER A 27 -8.45 -14.74 0.45
CA SER A 27 -8.97 -13.39 0.70
C SER A 27 -7.86 -12.43 1.15
N THR A 28 -6.97 -12.89 2.02
CA THR A 28 -5.81 -12.11 2.47
C THR A 28 -4.82 -11.85 1.33
N ALA A 29 -4.53 -12.88 0.52
CA ALA A 29 -3.64 -12.76 -0.63
C ALA A 29 -4.15 -11.75 -1.67
N LEU A 30 -5.46 -11.75 -1.96
CA LEU A 30 -6.07 -10.75 -2.84
C LEU A 30 -5.87 -9.32 -2.32
N ARG A 31 -6.14 -9.08 -1.03
CA ARG A 31 -5.93 -7.76 -0.42
C ARG A 31 -4.47 -7.30 -0.47
N LEU A 32 -3.52 -8.23 -0.34
CA LEU A 32 -2.10 -7.91 -0.47
C LEU A 32 -1.74 -7.55 -1.92
N ALA A 33 -2.21 -8.33 -2.90
CA ALA A 33 -1.99 -8.08 -4.32
C ALA A 33 -2.56 -6.72 -4.77
N ASP A 34 -3.73 -6.34 -4.24
CA ASP A 34 -4.30 -5.00 -4.48
C ASP A 34 -3.37 -3.90 -3.94
N ARG A 35 -2.91 -4.03 -2.69
CA ARG A 35 -1.98 -3.06 -2.07
C ARG A 35 -0.67 -2.94 -2.84
N GLU A 36 -0.12 -4.06 -3.31
CA GLU A 36 1.09 -4.07 -4.15
C GLU A 36 0.84 -3.34 -5.47
N SER A 37 -0.29 -3.58 -6.11
CA SER A 37 -0.67 -2.92 -7.36
C SER A 37 -0.77 -1.40 -7.18
N PHE A 38 -1.39 -0.93 -6.08
CA PHE A 38 -1.42 0.49 -5.75
C PHE A 38 -0.03 1.07 -5.47
N LEU A 39 0.84 0.34 -4.78
CA LEU A 39 2.20 0.79 -4.49
C LEU A 39 3.03 0.95 -5.78
N VAL A 40 2.88 0.04 -6.75
CA VAL A 40 3.54 0.15 -8.05
C VAL A 40 3.17 1.44 -8.76
N VAL A 41 1.89 1.84 -8.72
CA VAL A 41 1.45 3.13 -9.28
C VAL A 41 2.15 4.31 -8.58
N LYS A 42 2.21 4.30 -7.25
CA LYS A 42 2.90 5.34 -6.48
C LYS A 42 4.40 5.43 -6.76
N ILE A 43 5.06 4.30 -7.00
CA ILE A 43 6.48 4.28 -7.39
C ILE A 43 6.66 4.94 -8.76
N ARG A 44 5.78 4.66 -9.73
CA ARG A 44 5.83 5.29 -11.06
C ARG A 44 5.61 6.80 -10.98
N GLU A 45 4.68 7.25 -10.16
CA GLU A 45 4.45 8.68 -9.89
C GLU A 45 5.70 9.34 -9.28
N ALA A 46 6.35 8.69 -8.30
CA ALA A 46 7.56 9.19 -7.68
C ALA A 46 8.72 9.32 -8.69
N ILE A 47 8.89 8.33 -9.58
CA ILE A 47 9.87 8.40 -10.68
C ILE A 47 9.59 9.61 -11.57
N ALA A 48 8.33 9.82 -11.97
CA ALA A 48 7.96 10.98 -12.79
C ALA A 48 8.25 12.33 -12.08
N ARG A 49 8.10 12.41 -10.75
CA ARG A 49 8.47 13.59 -9.96
C ARG A 49 9.98 13.80 -9.92
N ILE A 50 10.77 12.74 -9.85
CA ILE A 50 12.24 12.80 -9.92
C ILE A 50 12.66 13.38 -11.28
N GLU A 51 12.07 12.90 -12.38
CA GLU A 51 12.37 13.37 -13.73
C GLU A 51 12.06 14.86 -13.93
N LYS A 52 11.03 15.36 -13.23
CA LYS A 52 10.67 16.79 -13.23
C LYS A 52 11.50 17.65 -12.26
N GLY A 53 12.23 17.03 -11.32
CA GLY A 53 12.96 17.73 -10.27
C GLY A 53 12.08 18.27 -9.14
N GLU A 54 10.89 17.70 -8.94
CA GLU A 54 9.87 18.15 -7.97
C GLU A 54 9.71 17.16 -6.79
N ILE A 55 10.63 16.21 -6.61
CA ILE A 55 10.49 15.15 -5.59
C ILE A 55 10.60 15.67 -4.16
N ASP A 56 11.32 16.76 -3.95
CA ASP A 56 11.59 17.33 -2.64
C ASP A 56 10.57 18.39 -2.23
N GLU A 57 9.46 18.58 -2.95
CA GLU A 57 8.42 19.55 -2.57
C GLU A 57 7.18 18.88 -1.94
N CYS A 58 6.70 19.45 -0.84
CA CYS A 58 5.45 19.03 -0.18
C CYS A 58 4.22 19.50 -0.98
N GLU A 59 3.28 18.59 -1.27
CA GLU A 59 2.06 18.92 -2.03
C GLU A 59 1.06 19.83 -1.29
N GLU A 60 1.16 19.95 0.04
CA GLU A 60 0.24 20.76 0.85
C GLU A 60 0.79 22.16 1.17
N CYS A 61 2.04 22.25 1.64
CA CYS A 61 2.64 23.51 2.09
C CYS A 61 3.74 24.06 1.17
N ALA A 62 4.09 23.35 0.09
CA ALA A 62 5.21 23.68 -0.81
C ALA A 62 6.59 23.78 -0.12
N GLU A 63 6.72 23.29 1.12
CA GLU A 63 7.99 23.24 1.83
C GLU A 63 8.84 22.03 1.41
N PRO A 64 10.18 22.11 1.56
CA PRO A 64 11.05 21.01 1.19
C PRO A 64 10.87 19.78 2.09
N ILE A 65 10.75 18.60 1.48
CA ILE A 65 10.73 17.31 2.14
C ILE A 65 12.18 16.92 2.49
N GLY A 66 12.43 16.71 3.79
CA GLY A 66 13.77 16.37 4.27
C GLY A 66 14.36 15.12 3.60
N PHE A 67 15.62 15.20 3.16
CA PHE A 67 16.30 14.12 2.43
C PHE A 67 16.28 12.77 3.15
N LYS A 68 16.49 12.76 4.48
CA LYS A 68 16.40 11.54 5.31
C LYS A 68 15.03 10.85 5.20
N ARG A 69 13.97 11.63 5.02
CA ARG A 69 12.60 11.13 4.85
C ARG A 69 12.41 10.50 3.49
N LEU A 70 12.93 11.12 2.43
CA LEU A 70 12.90 10.57 1.06
C LEU A 70 13.74 9.29 0.96
N LEU A 71 14.89 9.22 1.62
CA LEU A 71 15.69 7.99 1.73
C LEU A 71 14.93 6.83 2.39
N ALA A 72 14.16 7.13 3.45
CA ALA A 72 13.37 6.13 4.15
C ALA A 72 12.11 5.72 3.36
N ARG A 73 11.46 6.68 2.69
CA ARG A 73 10.24 6.45 1.91
C ARG A 73 10.17 7.41 0.70
N PRO A 74 10.66 7.00 -0.48
CA PRO A 74 10.78 7.88 -1.65
C PRO A 74 9.43 8.19 -2.34
N VAL A 75 8.37 7.44 -2.01
CA VAL A 75 7.01 7.67 -2.50
C VAL A 75 6.22 8.69 -1.66
N THR A 76 6.85 9.33 -0.67
CA THR A 76 6.17 10.32 0.16
C THR A 76 5.97 11.62 -0.61
N THR A 77 4.78 12.20 -0.49
CA THR A 77 4.46 13.48 -1.15
C THR A 77 4.27 14.64 -0.16
N LEU A 78 4.27 14.34 1.14
CA LEU A 78 4.09 15.30 2.23
C LEU A 78 5.33 15.39 3.13
N CYS A 79 5.56 16.59 3.65
CA CYS A 79 6.53 16.83 4.71
C CYS A 79 6.09 16.17 6.03
N PHE A 80 6.96 16.21 7.05
CA PHE A 80 6.68 15.57 8.35
C PHE A 80 5.49 16.24 9.05
N GLU A 81 5.48 17.57 9.14
CA GLU A 81 4.44 18.36 9.82
C GLU A 81 3.06 18.13 9.20
N CYS A 82 2.93 18.29 7.88
CA CYS A 82 1.67 18.02 7.16
C CYS A 82 1.19 16.59 7.38
N LYS A 83 2.11 15.60 7.33
CA LYS A 83 1.73 14.21 7.52
C LYS A 83 1.27 13.93 8.95
N SER A 84 1.91 14.50 9.96
CA SER A 84 1.51 14.37 11.36
C SER A 84 0.19 15.07 11.65
N ALA A 85 -0.04 16.26 11.11
CA ALA A 85 -1.31 16.97 11.25
C ALA A 85 -2.47 16.16 10.66
N ARG A 86 -2.27 15.56 9.47
CA ARG A 86 -3.27 14.70 8.84
C ARG A 86 -3.57 13.44 9.65
N GLU A 87 -2.56 12.81 10.22
CA GLU A 87 -2.75 11.63 11.09
C GLU A 87 -3.52 11.97 12.38
N GLN A 88 -3.34 13.18 12.93
CA GLN A 88 -4.12 13.66 14.07
C GLN A 88 -5.59 13.83 13.71
N VAL A 89 -5.88 14.47 12.57
CA VAL A 89 -7.26 14.63 12.08
C VAL A 89 -7.91 13.27 11.84
N GLU A 90 -7.21 12.34 11.16
CA GLU A 90 -7.70 10.99 10.91
C GLU A 90 -7.94 10.20 12.22
N ALA A 91 -7.18 10.47 13.28
CA ALA A 91 -7.37 9.86 14.59
C ALA A 91 -8.60 10.41 15.32
N ASP A 92 -8.82 11.73 15.27
CA ASP A 92 -9.96 12.39 15.91
C ASP A 92 -11.29 12.04 15.21
N GLU A 93 -11.27 11.81 13.89
CA GLU A 93 -12.47 11.49 13.10
C GLU A 93 -12.88 10.01 13.16
N ARG A 94 -12.09 9.13 13.80
CA ARG A 94 -12.37 7.69 13.81
C ARG A 94 -13.40 7.36 14.90
N PRO A 95 -14.66 7.00 14.55
CA PRO A 95 -15.65 6.62 15.55
C PRO A 95 -15.22 5.33 16.26
N GLU A 96 -15.52 5.25 17.56
CA GLU A 96 -15.37 4.03 18.38
C GLU A 96 -16.26 2.88 17.88
#